data_AF-A0A9E1FCY7-F1
#
_entry.id   AF-A0A9E1FCY7-F1
#
_cell.length_a   1.000
_cell.length_b   1.000
_cell.length_c   1.000
_cell.angle_alpha   90.00
_cell.angle_beta   90.00
_cell.angle_gamma   90.00
#
_symmetry.space_group_name_H-M   'P 1'
#
loop_
_entity.id
_entity.type
_entity.pdbx_description
1 polymer ?
#
loop_
_entity_poly.entity_id
_entity_poly.type
_entity_poly.pdbx_seq_one_letter_code
_entity_poly.pdbx_strand_id
1 'polypeptide(L)'
;MNRIKKITLFFLVFTLVFASAFFLVACNEQQEDEGDITRDLYVYAIAFEDAGATEEESSAKVQADADSSADKTAIVYLTFSKTDRKIEGANALWHSEKRKDGEFYFVTTIKISLSPESIFSAVKESIPQEDLVKDEVEYNRLKVVLRYDTIYKSIKSNGEITRSGRTYTHAFVLDENLQNDVFTLEMRSANSANWYAVLAACAFGVVLISIIATLAVKGAKWQKTKTKE
;
A
#
# COMPACT_ATOMS: atom_id res chain seq x y z
N MET A 1 -54.71 21.61 12.03
CA MET A 1 -53.78 20.48 11.80
C MET A 1 -53.05 20.53 10.44
N ASN A 2 -52.76 21.71 9.85
CA ASN A 2 -52.29 21.79 8.44
C ASN A 2 -50.91 22.44 8.20
N ARG A 3 -50.41 23.33 9.08
CA ARG A 3 -49.11 24.02 8.84
C ARG A 3 -47.91 23.22 9.33
N ILE A 4 -48.00 22.62 10.51
CA ILE A 4 -46.88 21.85 11.09
C ILE A 4 -46.51 20.65 10.22
N LYS A 5 -47.49 19.84 9.77
CA LYS A 5 -47.25 18.69 8.88
C LYS A 5 -46.63 19.08 7.52
N LYS A 6 -47.04 20.23 6.94
CA LYS A 6 -46.46 20.74 5.69
C LYS A 6 -45.01 21.19 5.87
N ILE A 7 -44.70 21.81 7.01
CA ILE A 7 -43.35 22.22 7.36
C ILE A 7 -42.45 20.98 7.53
N THR A 8 -42.90 19.97 8.30
CA THR A 8 -42.11 18.73 8.46
C THR A 8 -41.89 17.98 7.15
N LEU A 9 -42.91 17.91 6.28
CA LEU A 9 -42.78 17.26 4.97
C LEU A 9 -41.82 18.00 4.04
N PHE A 10 -41.92 19.33 3.97
CA PHE A 10 -41.02 20.15 3.15
C PHE A 10 -39.56 20.00 3.62
N PHE A 11 -39.33 19.97 4.93
CA PHE A 11 -38.00 19.76 5.48
C PHE A 11 -37.48 18.34 5.25
N LEU A 12 -38.32 17.31 5.35
CA LEU A 12 -37.94 15.93 5.04
C LEU A 12 -37.49 15.80 3.58
N VAL A 13 -38.23 16.40 2.66
CA VAL A 13 -37.86 16.47 1.24
C VAL A 13 -36.57 17.25 1.05
N PHE A 14 -36.39 18.38 1.73
CA PHE A 14 -35.17 19.19 1.63
C PHE A 14 -33.93 18.44 2.13
N THR A 15 -34.01 17.74 3.26
CA THR A 15 -32.92 16.86 3.73
C THR A 15 -32.65 15.71 2.78
N LEU A 16 -33.69 15.13 2.16
CA LEU A 16 -33.53 14.03 1.20
C LEU A 16 -32.81 14.51 -0.08
N VAL A 17 -33.19 15.69 -0.58
CA VAL A 17 -32.57 16.32 -1.76
C VAL A 17 -31.13 16.72 -1.46
N PHE A 18 -30.85 17.32 -0.29
CA PHE A 18 -29.48 17.67 0.09
C PHE A 18 -28.59 16.44 0.29
N ALA A 19 -29.10 15.39 0.93
CA ALA A 19 -28.38 14.12 1.03
C ALA A 19 -28.05 13.57 -0.37
N SER A 20 -29.02 13.58 -1.30
CA SER A 20 -28.79 13.12 -2.68
C SER A 20 -27.78 13.96 -3.45
N ALA A 21 -27.74 15.29 -3.24
CA ALA A 21 -26.78 16.18 -3.89
C ALA A 21 -25.34 15.97 -3.38
N PHE A 22 -25.17 15.67 -2.08
CA PHE A 22 -23.86 15.33 -1.52
C PHE A 22 -23.33 13.98 -2.06
N PHE A 23 -24.21 13.00 -2.30
CA PHE A 23 -23.82 11.76 -3.00
C PHE A 23 -23.37 12.01 -4.45
N LEU A 24 -23.89 13.03 -5.13
CA LEU A 24 -23.49 13.36 -6.50
C LEU A 24 -22.13 14.09 -6.57
N VAL A 25 -21.79 14.94 -5.58
CA VAL A 25 -20.50 15.66 -5.54
C VAL A 25 -19.33 14.73 -5.18
N ALA A 26 -19.58 13.71 -4.36
CA ALA A 26 -18.64 12.63 -4.04
C ALA A 26 -18.21 11.77 -5.25
N CYS A 27 -18.97 11.83 -6.35
CA CYS A 27 -18.72 10.98 -7.52
C CYS A 27 -17.62 11.52 -8.45
N ASN A 28 -17.21 12.78 -8.36
CA ASN A 28 -16.48 13.44 -9.45
C ASN A 28 -15.03 13.83 -9.10
N GLU A 29 -14.24 12.92 -8.54
CA GLU A 29 -12.79 12.96 -8.74
C GLU A 29 -12.45 12.07 -9.92
N GLN A 30 -12.19 12.73 -11.05
CA GLN A 30 -11.67 12.13 -12.27
C GLN A 30 -10.24 11.64 -11.98
N GLN A 31 -10.04 10.36 -12.22
CA GLN A 31 -8.83 9.63 -11.86
C GLN A 31 -7.76 9.92 -12.91
N GLU A 32 -6.70 10.66 -12.54
CA GLU A 32 -5.52 10.78 -13.38
C GLU A 32 -4.71 9.48 -13.24
N ASP A 33 -4.63 8.73 -14.34
CA ASP A 33 -3.66 7.64 -14.45
C ASP A 33 -2.26 8.26 -14.46
N GLU A 34 -1.48 7.97 -13.43
CA GLU A 34 -0.05 8.28 -13.44
C GLU A 34 0.58 7.33 -14.46
N GLY A 35 0.96 7.88 -15.62
CA GLY A 35 1.58 7.12 -16.70
C GLY A 35 2.83 6.36 -16.26
N ASP A 36 3.31 5.47 -17.13
CA ASP A 36 4.42 4.58 -16.78
C ASP A 36 5.71 5.33 -16.43
N ILE A 37 6.31 4.98 -15.30
CA ILE A 37 7.57 5.56 -14.82
C ILE A 37 8.64 4.48 -14.80
N THR A 38 9.72 4.68 -15.54
CA THR A 38 10.91 3.81 -15.43
C THR A 38 11.71 4.19 -14.20
N ARG A 39 12.04 3.21 -13.35
CA ARG A 39 12.87 3.39 -12.15
C ARG A 39 14.14 2.56 -12.23
N ASP A 40 15.24 3.17 -11.79
CA ASP A 40 16.52 2.49 -11.63
C ASP A 40 16.50 1.53 -10.42
N LEU A 41 17.35 0.49 -10.49
CA LEU A 41 17.57 -0.46 -9.40
C LEU A 41 18.94 -0.23 -8.75
N TYR A 42 18.99 -0.44 -7.44
CA TYR A 42 20.16 -0.24 -6.61
C TYR A 42 20.42 -1.47 -5.73
N VAL A 43 21.68 -1.77 -5.45
CA VAL A 43 22.05 -2.85 -4.51
C VAL A 43 21.80 -2.36 -3.09
N TYR A 44 20.95 -3.07 -2.36
CA TYR A 44 20.69 -2.82 -0.95
C TYR A 44 21.69 -3.56 -0.05
N ALA A 45 21.84 -4.87 -0.27
CA ALA A 45 22.73 -5.73 0.49
C ALA A 45 23.01 -7.03 -0.27
N ILE A 46 24.11 -7.68 0.10
CA ILE A 46 24.44 -9.04 -0.34
C ILE A 46 24.43 -9.91 0.91
N ALA A 47 23.68 -11.00 0.88
CA ALA A 47 23.67 -12.03 1.91
C ALA A 47 24.11 -13.36 1.31
N PHE A 48 24.45 -14.30 2.16
CA PHE A 48 24.96 -15.61 1.75
C PHE A 48 24.05 -16.67 2.36
N GLU A 49 23.51 -17.55 1.52
CA GLU A 49 22.70 -18.68 1.96
C GLU A 49 23.66 -19.71 2.58
N ASP A 50 23.88 -19.60 3.89
CA ASP A 50 24.77 -20.51 4.60
C ASP A 50 24.19 -21.93 4.49
N ALA A 51 24.97 -22.84 3.92
CA ALA A 51 24.72 -24.28 3.97
C ALA A 51 24.74 -24.73 5.44
N GLY A 52 23.57 -24.70 6.08
CA GLY A 52 23.38 -25.19 7.45
C GLY A 52 23.06 -24.10 8.48
N ALA A 53 21.87 -23.50 8.39
CA ALA A 53 21.19 -22.94 9.55
C ALA A 53 20.03 -23.86 9.94
N THR A 54 20.35 -24.96 10.62
CA THR A 54 19.41 -25.53 11.60
C THR A 54 19.88 -24.99 12.94
N GLU A 55 19.08 -24.12 13.54
CA GLU A 55 19.22 -23.79 14.96
C GLU A 55 19.03 -25.09 15.75
N GLU A 56 20.11 -25.65 16.29
CA GLU A 56 20.20 -26.12 17.67
C GLU A 56 21.61 -26.65 17.97
N GLU A 57 22.07 -26.34 19.17
CA GLU A 57 23.35 -26.67 19.76
C GLU A 57 23.71 -28.15 19.61
N SER A 58 24.90 -28.46 19.09
CA SER A 58 25.69 -29.60 19.59
C SER A 58 27.12 -29.48 19.10
N SER A 59 28.01 -29.17 20.04
CA SER A 59 29.45 -29.33 19.92
C SER A 59 29.81 -30.72 19.39
N ALA A 60 30.88 -30.79 18.59
CA ALA A 60 31.54 -31.99 18.06
C ALA A 60 30.97 -32.58 16.75
N LYS A 61 31.41 -32.03 15.61
CA LYS A 61 32.21 -32.79 14.64
C LYS A 61 32.96 -31.89 13.67
N VAL A 62 34.27 -32.07 13.69
CA VAL A 62 35.28 -31.52 12.80
C VAL A 62 35.29 -32.34 11.50
N GLN A 63 35.60 -31.66 10.38
CA GLN A 63 35.98 -32.18 9.06
C GLN A 63 34.92 -32.98 8.27
N ALA A 64 34.31 -32.33 7.28
CA ALA A 64 34.28 -32.72 5.86
C ALA A 64 33.14 -31.99 5.15
N ASP A 65 33.43 -30.86 4.52
CA ASP A 65 32.76 -30.43 3.28
C ASP A 65 33.63 -29.35 2.62
N ALA A 66 34.74 -29.82 2.06
CA ALA A 66 35.58 -29.06 1.13
C ALA A 66 35.16 -29.28 -0.34
N ASP A 67 34.05 -29.98 -0.60
CA ASP A 67 33.60 -30.33 -1.95
C ASP A 67 32.16 -29.88 -2.18
N SER A 68 31.99 -28.60 -2.50
CA SER A 68 31.04 -28.06 -3.49
C SER A 68 30.97 -26.53 -3.32
N SER A 69 31.94 -25.80 -3.89
CA SER A 69 31.73 -24.35 -4.12
C SER A 69 30.71 -24.09 -5.24
N ALA A 70 30.22 -25.14 -5.90
CA ALA A 70 29.28 -25.07 -7.01
C ALA A 70 27.82 -24.85 -6.55
N ASP A 71 27.46 -25.21 -5.32
CA ASP A 71 26.06 -25.14 -4.85
C ASP A 71 25.75 -23.97 -3.91
N LYS A 72 26.75 -23.14 -3.57
CA LYS A 72 26.56 -22.04 -2.63
C LYS A 72 25.96 -20.82 -3.32
N THR A 73 24.87 -20.31 -2.73
CA THR A 73 24.05 -19.23 -3.31
C THR A 73 24.26 -17.92 -2.57
N ALA A 74 24.66 -16.87 -3.27
CA ALA A 74 24.65 -15.51 -2.79
C ALA A 74 23.30 -14.84 -3.14
N ILE A 75 22.70 -14.18 -2.16
CA ILE A 75 21.43 -13.47 -2.27
C ILE A 75 21.71 -11.98 -2.42
N VAL A 76 21.39 -11.42 -3.58
CA VAL A 76 21.52 -9.99 -3.89
C VAL A 76 20.16 -9.33 -3.69
N TYR A 77 20.07 -8.44 -2.70
CA TYR A 77 18.88 -7.64 -2.48
C TYR A 77 18.93 -6.35 -3.29
N LEU A 78 17.93 -6.14 -4.12
CA LEU A 78 17.75 -4.93 -4.93
C LEU A 78 16.69 -4.01 -4.32
N THR A 79 16.83 -2.71 -4.50
CA THR A 79 15.84 -1.72 -4.04
C THR A 79 15.69 -0.57 -5.02
N PHE A 80 14.59 0.16 -4.91
CA PHE A 80 14.34 1.40 -5.66
C PHE A 80 14.89 2.64 -4.96
N SER A 81 15.30 2.51 -3.69
CA SER A 81 15.91 3.61 -2.95
C SER A 81 17.36 3.78 -3.38
N LYS A 82 17.77 5.03 -3.63
CA LYS A 82 19.13 5.33 -4.06
C LYS A 82 20.13 4.88 -2.98
N THR A 83 20.98 3.92 -3.30
CA THR A 83 22.14 3.51 -2.49
C THR A 83 23.42 3.88 -3.23
N ASP A 84 24.57 3.51 -2.66
CA ASP A 84 25.89 3.80 -3.23
C ASP A 84 26.15 3.04 -4.55
N ARG A 85 25.44 1.92 -4.79
CA ARG A 85 25.57 1.12 -6.03
C ARG A 85 24.27 1.10 -6.81
N LYS A 86 24.27 1.80 -7.93
CA LYS A 86 23.28 1.64 -9.02
C LYS A 86 23.68 0.44 -9.89
N ILE A 87 22.69 -0.31 -10.36
CA ILE A 87 22.89 -1.36 -11.37
C ILE A 87 22.58 -0.77 -12.74
N GLU A 88 23.62 -0.54 -13.54
CA GLU A 88 23.45 -0.01 -14.89
C GLU A 88 22.84 -1.09 -15.80
N GLY A 89 21.84 -0.71 -16.61
CA GLY A 89 21.12 -1.64 -17.49
C GLY A 89 20.01 -2.45 -16.80
N ALA A 90 19.77 -2.24 -15.50
CA ALA A 90 18.65 -2.84 -14.77
C ALA A 90 17.61 -1.79 -14.39
N ASN A 91 16.41 -1.94 -14.95
CA ASN A 91 15.32 -0.98 -14.82
C ASN A 91 14.03 -1.73 -14.49
N ALA A 92 13.12 -1.07 -13.77
CA ALA A 92 11.76 -1.54 -13.57
C ALA A 92 10.76 -0.55 -14.14
N LEU A 93 9.71 -1.05 -14.77
CA LEU A 93 8.58 -0.23 -15.22
C LEU A 93 7.54 -0.16 -14.10
N TRP A 94 7.28 1.04 -13.60
CA TRP A 94 6.34 1.29 -12.53
C TRP A 94 5.04 1.86 -13.10
N HIS A 95 3.96 1.10 -12.98
CA HIS A 95 2.61 1.52 -13.36
C HIS A 95 1.74 1.62 -12.11
N SER A 96 1.03 2.73 -11.96
CA SER A 96 0.16 2.99 -10.79
C SER A 96 -1.26 3.24 -11.26
N GLU A 97 -2.15 2.32 -10.92
CA GLU A 97 -3.57 2.43 -11.19
C GLU A 97 -4.28 2.67 -9.88
N LYS A 98 -5.07 3.74 -9.79
CA LYS A 98 -5.98 3.95 -8.67
C LYS A 98 -7.39 3.64 -9.17
N ARG A 99 -8.20 2.98 -8.35
CA ARG A 99 -9.61 2.72 -8.64
C ARG A 99 -10.47 2.91 -7.39
N LYS A 100 -11.74 3.22 -7.57
CA LYS A 100 -12.71 3.25 -6.46
C LYS A 100 -13.01 1.82 -5.99
N ASP A 101 -13.12 1.65 -4.67
CA ASP A 101 -13.55 0.42 -4.01
C ASP A 101 -14.74 0.74 -3.11
N GLY A 102 -15.91 0.81 -3.74
CA GLY A 102 -17.11 1.40 -3.16
C GLY A 102 -16.95 2.90 -2.92
N GLU A 103 -17.85 3.47 -2.13
CA GLU A 103 -17.88 4.92 -1.89
C GLU A 103 -16.79 5.41 -0.94
N PHE A 104 -16.40 4.58 0.03
CA PHE A 104 -15.58 5.04 1.17
C PHE A 104 -14.09 4.73 1.02
N TYR A 105 -13.69 4.02 -0.03
CA TYR A 105 -12.31 3.58 -0.21
C TYR A 105 -11.83 3.69 -1.65
N PHE A 106 -10.53 3.86 -1.79
CA PHE A 106 -9.79 3.66 -3.03
C PHE A 106 -8.87 2.47 -2.86
N VAL A 107 -8.63 1.76 -3.95
CA VAL A 107 -7.56 0.78 -4.07
C VAL A 107 -6.56 1.33 -5.08
N THR A 108 -5.31 1.49 -4.65
CA THR A 108 -4.18 1.78 -5.52
C THR A 108 -3.44 0.47 -5.76
N THR A 109 -3.41 0.04 -7.01
CA THR A 109 -2.65 -1.12 -7.47
C THR A 109 -1.44 -0.60 -8.24
N ILE A 110 -0.26 -0.93 -7.74
CA ILE A 110 1.02 -0.64 -8.37
C ILE A 110 1.53 -1.94 -8.97
N LYS A 111 1.83 -1.94 -10.27
CA LYS A 111 2.47 -3.05 -10.98
C LYS A 111 3.88 -2.63 -11.35
N ILE A 112 4.84 -3.43 -10.93
CA ILE A 112 6.26 -3.23 -11.18
C ILE A 112 6.68 -4.37 -12.12
N SER A 113 6.83 -4.05 -13.40
CA SER A 113 7.28 -5.01 -14.41
C SER A 113 8.80 -5.00 -14.50
N LEU A 114 9.39 -6.18 -14.48
CA LEU A 114 10.82 -6.42 -14.41
C LEU A 114 11.19 -7.38 -15.54
N SER A 115 12.42 -7.25 -16.07
CA SER A 115 13.02 -8.24 -16.98
C SER A 115 14.09 -9.00 -16.19
N PRO A 116 13.76 -10.17 -15.58
CA PRO A 116 14.71 -10.92 -14.77
C PRO A 116 16.01 -11.22 -15.52
N GLU A 117 15.95 -11.74 -16.75
CA GLU A 117 17.13 -12.05 -17.56
C GLU A 117 18.10 -10.87 -17.68
N SER A 118 17.57 -9.67 -17.97
CA SER A 118 18.38 -8.45 -18.07
C SER A 118 18.93 -8.02 -16.71
N ILE A 119 18.13 -8.14 -15.65
CA ILE A 119 18.55 -7.78 -14.28
C ILE A 119 19.65 -8.73 -13.79
N PHE A 120 19.52 -10.03 -13.98
CA PHE A 120 20.55 -11.01 -13.60
C PHE A 120 21.86 -10.76 -14.34
N SER A 121 21.80 -10.45 -15.64
CA SER A 121 22.98 -10.09 -16.43
C SER A 121 23.65 -8.82 -15.89
N ALA A 122 22.88 -7.77 -15.64
CA ALA A 122 23.39 -6.51 -15.11
C ALA A 122 23.94 -6.64 -13.67
N VAL A 123 23.33 -7.49 -12.84
CA VAL A 123 23.82 -7.81 -11.49
C VAL A 123 25.18 -8.52 -11.56
N LYS A 124 25.33 -9.51 -12.45
CA LYS A 124 26.61 -10.23 -12.65
C LYS A 124 27.73 -9.30 -13.12
N GLU A 125 27.41 -8.32 -13.95
CA GLU A 125 28.40 -7.32 -14.41
C GLU A 125 28.72 -6.26 -13.33
N SER A 126 27.74 -5.88 -12.51
CA SER A 126 27.87 -4.79 -11.54
C SER A 126 28.48 -5.22 -10.20
N ILE A 127 28.42 -6.52 -9.87
CA ILE A 127 28.93 -7.05 -8.60
C ILE A 127 30.26 -7.77 -8.86
N PRO A 128 31.40 -7.25 -8.39
CA PRO A 128 32.67 -7.93 -8.55
C PRO A 128 32.69 -9.24 -7.75
N GLN A 129 33.41 -10.24 -8.26
CA GLN A 129 33.51 -11.55 -7.62
C GLN A 129 34.05 -11.46 -6.18
N GLU A 130 34.86 -10.45 -5.87
CA GLU A 130 35.38 -10.17 -4.53
C GLU A 130 34.28 -9.97 -3.48
N ASP A 131 33.13 -9.40 -3.88
CA ASP A 131 31.98 -9.21 -2.99
C ASP A 131 31.12 -10.48 -2.83
N LEU A 132 31.38 -11.50 -3.65
CA LEU A 132 30.71 -12.80 -3.62
C LEU A 132 31.59 -13.86 -2.92
N VAL A 133 32.65 -13.43 -2.24
CA VAL A 133 33.49 -14.28 -1.39
C VAL A 133 33.18 -14.00 0.06
N LYS A 134 32.82 -15.06 0.80
CA LYS A 134 32.69 -15.03 2.26
C LYS A 134 33.50 -16.17 2.85
N ASP A 135 34.35 -15.86 3.83
CA ASP A 135 35.19 -16.84 4.53
C ASP A 135 36.05 -17.71 3.58
N GLU A 136 36.69 -17.08 2.57
CA GLU A 136 37.49 -17.73 1.52
C GLU A 136 36.72 -18.69 0.59
N VAL A 137 35.38 -18.67 0.65
CA VAL A 137 34.50 -19.46 -0.20
C VAL A 137 33.86 -18.56 -1.26
N GLU A 138 34.03 -18.92 -2.52
CA GLU A 138 33.37 -18.29 -3.67
C GLU A 138 31.92 -18.78 -3.83
N TYR A 139 30.98 -17.85 -3.96
CA TYR A 139 29.57 -18.13 -4.21
C TYR A 139 29.25 -17.91 -5.70
N ASN A 140 29.09 -19.02 -6.42
CA ASN A 140 28.93 -19.02 -7.88
C ASN A 140 27.47 -18.93 -8.34
N ARG A 141 26.51 -19.21 -7.45
CA ARG A 141 25.07 -19.10 -7.75
C ARG A 141 24.52 -17.80 -7.18
N LEU A 142 23.68 -17.13 -7.97
CA LEU A 142 23.05 -15.87 -7.58
C LEU A 142 21.55 -16.07 -7.42
N LYS A 143 21.01 -15.50 -6.35
CA LYS A 143 19.59 -15.31 -6.13
C LYS A 143 19.33 -13.81 -6.03
N VAL A 144 18.56 -13.26 -6.96
CA VAL A 144 18.23 -11.83 -6.96
C VAL A 144 16.85 -11.63 -6.34
N VAL A 145 16.77 -10.74 -5.35
CA VAL A 145 15.54 -10.47 -4.61
C VAL A 145 15.25 -8.97 -4.65
N LEU A 146 14.11 -8.59 -5.21
CA LEU A 146 13.62 -7.22 -5.12
C LEU A 146 13.01 -6.98 -3.74
N ARG A 147 13.49 -5.94 -3.06
CA ARG A 147 13.06 -5.51 -1.73
C ARG A 147 12.38 -4.16 -1.79
N TYR A 148 11.13 -4.13 -1.33
CA TYR A 148 10.35 -2.90 -1.12
C TYR A 148 9.98 -2.74 0.35
N ASP A 149 10.55 -1.72 0.99
CA ASP A 149 10.30 -1.40 2.39
C ASP A 149 9.24 -0.30 2.53
N THR A 150 8.30 -0.49 3.45
CA THR A 150 7.25 0.48 3.73
C THR A 150 6.91 0.53 5.21
N ILE A 151 6.45 1.68 5.69
CA ILE A 151 5.88 1.82 7.05
C ILE A 151 4.38 1.47 7.09
N TYR A 152 3.76 1.29 5.92
CA TYR A 152 2.33 1.12 5.78
C TYR A 152 1.91 -0.35 5.78
N LYS A 153 1.38 -0.81 6.92
CA LYS A 153 0.82 -2.17 7.08
C LYS A 153 -0.26 -2.54 6.06
N SER A 154 -0.99 -1.53 5.56
CA SER A 154 -2.10 -1.70 4.63
C SER A 154 -1.66 -2.11 3.23
N ILE A 155 -0.39 -1.94 2.89
CA ILE A 155 0.14 -2.39 1.61
C ILE A 155 0.24 -3.92 1.63
N LYS A 156 -0.30 -4.53 0.58
CA LYS A 156 -0.22 -5.97 0.30
C LYS A 156 0.62 -6.17 -0.96
N SER A 157 1.26 -7.32 -1.07
CA SER A 157 1.95 -7.70 -2.29
C SER A 157 1.81 -9.19 -2.58
N ASN A 158 2.16 -9.57 -3.80
CA ASN A 158 2.35 -10.97 -4.20
C ASN A 158 3.73 -11.53 -3.79
N GLY A 159 4.56 -10.74 -3.10
CA GLY A 159 5.84 -11.18 -2.53
C GLY A 159 5.71 -11.63 -1.08
N GLU A 160 6.81 -12.15 -0.52
CA GLU A 160 6.91 -12.49 0.90
C GLU A 160 6.92 -11.20 1.74
N ILE A 161 6.13 -11.17 2.82
CA ILE A 161 6.00 -9.99 3.69
C ILE A 161 6.57 -10.32 5.06
N THR A 162 7.65 -9.65 5.42
CA THR A 162 8.24 -9.73 6.76
C THR A 162 8.06 -8.41 7.50
N ARG A 163 8.03 -8.46 8.83
CA ARG A 163 7.89 -7.27 9.68
C ARG A 163 9.07 -7.19 10.63
N SER A 164 9.78 -6.07 10.60
CA SER A 164 10.80 -5.73 11.59
C SER A 164 10.45 -4.38 12.23
N GLY A 165 10.04 -4.42 13.50
CA GLY A 165 9.58 -3.23 14.23
C GLY A 165 8.38 -2.53 13.57
N ARG A 166 8.65 -1.36 12.97
CA ARG A 166 7.67 -0.51 12.26
C ARG A 166 7.75 -0.63 10.74
N THR A 167 8.70 -1.38 10.21
CA THR A 167 8.92 -1.55 8.78
C THR A 167 8.34 -2.88 8.33
N TYR A 168 7.59 -2.84 7.23
CA TYR A 168 7.11 -3.97 6.48
C TYR A 168 7.98 -4.10 5.23
N THR A 169 8.62 -5.23 5.09
CA THR A 169 9.51 -5.53 3.96
C THR A 169 8.80 -6.52 3.06
N HIS A 170 8.58 -6.12 1.82
CA HIS A 170 8.07 -6.97 0.77
C HIS A 170 9.26 -7.47 -0.07
N ALA A 171 9.51 -8.77 -0.03
CA ALA A 171 10.58 -9.43 -0.77
C ALA A 171 9.98 -10.22 -1.93
N PHE A 172 10.50 -9.99 -3.13
CA PHE A 172 10.06 -10.64 -4.36
C PHE A 172 11.27 -11.27 -5.05
N VAL A 173 11.30 -12.60 -5.07
CA VAL A 173 12.41 -13.37 -5.64
C VAL A 173 12.24 -13.42 -7.14
N LEU A 174 13.26 -13.00 -7.90
CA LEU A 174 13.24 -13.06 -9.35
C LEU A 174 13.66 -14.46 -9.83
N ASP A 175 12.98 -14.95 -10.86
CA ASP A 175 13.36 -16.16 -11.59
C ASP A 175 14.10 -15.79 -12.88
N GLU A 176 15.37 -16.19 -12.99
CA GLU A 176 16.22 -15.95 -14.17
C GLU A 176 15.63 -16.52 -15.47
N ASN A 177 14.77 -17.54 -15.37
CA ASN A 177 14.17 -18.20 -16.54
C ASN A 177 12.98 -17.44 -17.13
N LEU A 178 12.51 -16.37 -16.48
CA LEU A 178 11.39 -15.57 -16.95
C LEU A 178 11.89 -14.33 -17.72
N GLN A 179 11.28 -14.09 -18.89
CA GLN A 179 11.54 -12.87 -19.68
C GLN A 179 10.89 -11.63 -19.06
N ASN A 180 9.77 -11.81 -18.35
CA ASN A 180 9.04 -10.75 -17.68
C ASN A 180 8.46 -11.29 -16.39
N ASP A 181 8.63 -10.53 -15.31
CA ASP A 181 8.03 -10.84 -14.02
C ASP A 181 7.41 -9.58 -13.42
N VAL A 182 6.31 -9.74 -12.68
CA VAL A 182 5.49 -8.62 -12.21
C VAL A 182 5.32 -8.67 -10.70
N PHE A 183 5.94 -7.71 -10.03
CA PHE A 183 5.73 -7.46 -8.62
C PHE A 183 4.55 -6.50 -8.42
N THR A 184 3.50 -6.97 -7.74
CA THR A 184 2.26 -6.20 -7.53
C THR A 184 2.16 -5.75 -6.09
N LEU A 185 1.90 -4.46 -5.89
CA LEU A 185 1.65 -3.83 -4.59
C LEU A 185 0.22 -3.26 -4.59
N GLU A 186 -0.59 -3.58 -3.59
CA GLU A 186 -1.94 -3.07 -3.45
C GLU A 186 -2.10 -2.33 -2.13
N MET A 187 -2.65 -1.12 -2.19
CA MET A 187 -2.95 -0.31 -1.02
C MET A 187 -4.41 0.11 -1.03
N ARG A 188 -5.15 -0.29 0.01
CA ARG A 188 -6.48 0.26 0.28
C ARG A 188 -6.36 1.53 1.13
N SER A 189 -6.88 2.64 0.64
CA SER A 189 -6.89 3.94 1.33
C SER A 189 -8.31 4.48 1.47
N ALA A 190 -8.57 5.28 2.49
CA ALA A 190 -9.88 5.86 2.71
C ALA A 190 -10.14 7.00 1.71
N ASN A 191 -11.35 7.04 1.15
CA ASN A 191 -11.84 8.20 0.43
C ASN A 191 -12.26 9.27 1.45
N SER A 192 -11.28 10.07 1.87
CA SER A 192 -11.45 11.06 2.93
C SER A 192 -12.58 12.06 2.64
N ALA A 193 -12.76 12.45 1.37
CA ALA A 193 -13.85 13.34 0.96
C ALA A 193 -15.23 12.78 1.34
N ASN A 194 -15.47 11.49 1.06
CA ASN A 194 -16.74 10.84 1.38
C ASN A 194 -16.93 10.66 2.88
N TRP A 195 -15.86 10.34 3.62
CA TRP A 195 -15.92 10.30 5.08
C TRP A 195 -16.24 11.66 5.70
N TYR A 196 -15.62 12.74 5.22
CA TYR A 196 -15.89 14.09 5.70
C TYR A 196 -17.27 14.58 5.29
N ALA A 197 -17.77 14.22 4.10
CA ALA A 197 -19.12 14.54 3.68
C ALA A 197 -20.18 13.93 4.60
N VAL A 198 -20.00 12.65 5.00
CA VAL A 198 -20.89 11.99 5.98
C VAL A 198 -20.82 12.69 7.35
N LEU A 199 -19.62 13.00 7.84
CA LEU A 199 -19.45 13.71 9.12
C LEU A 199 -20.11 15.09 9.10
N ALA A 200 -19.94 15.85 8.02
CA ALA A 200 -20.58 17.15 7.85
C ALA A 200 -22.11 17.01 7.81
N ALA A 201 -22.64 16.06 7.05
CA ALA A 201 -24.08 15.80 6.97
C ALA A 201 -24.68 15.44 8.34
N CYS A 202 -23.99 14.60 9.12
CA CYS A 202 -24.40 14.29 10.49
C CYS A 202 -24.40 15.53 11.39
N ALA A 203 -23.35 16.36 11.34
CA ALA A 203 -23.27 17.59 12.12
C ALA A 203 -24.40 18.58 11.79
N PHE A 204 -24.66 18.80 10.50
CA PHE A 204 -25.78 19.63 10.05
C PHE A 204 -27.13 19.06 10.48
N GLY A 205 -27.32 17.74 10.43
CA GLY A 205 -28.53 17.08 10.91
C GLY A 205 -28.81 17.38 12.38
N VAL A 206 -27.80 17.29 13.25
CA VAL A 206 -27.93 17.60 14.68
C VAL A 206 -28.31 19.06 14.90
N VAL A 207 -27.65 19.99 14.21
CA VAL A 207 -27.97 21.43 14.29
C VAL A 207 -29.43 21.67 13.89
N LEU A 208 -29.89 21.08 12.78
CA LEU A 208 -31.27 21.24 12.32
C LEU A 208 -32.28 20.73 13.36
N ILE A 209 -32.04 19.54 13.93
CA ILE A 209 -32.91 18.96 14.97
C ILE A 209 -32.96 19.86 16.20
N SER A 210 -31.82 20.42 16.63
CA SER A 210 -31.76 21.32 17.79
C SER A 210 -32.57 22.60 17.59
N ILE A 211 -32.53 23.19 16.38
CA ILE A 211 -33.33 24.36 15.99
C ILE A 211 -34.81 24.01 16.01
N ILE A 212 -35.19 22.85 15.46
CA ILE A 212 -36.58 22.37 15.47
C ILE A 212 -37.08 22.20 16.90
N ALA A 213 -36.29 21.56 17.78
CA ALA A 213 -36.66 21.35 19.17
C ALA A 213 -36.85 22.68 19.91
N THR A 214 -35.94 23.65 19.72
CA THR A 214 -36.08 24.98 20.35
C THR A 214 -37.28 25.76 19.84
N LEU A 215 -37.55 25.74 18.52
CA LEU A 215 -38.73 26.38 17.95
C LEU A 215 -40.03 25.71 18.41
N ALA A 216 -40.07 24.38 18.48
CA ALA A 216 -41.23 23.63 18.97
C ALA A 216 -41.52 23.93 20.45
N VAL A 217 -40.49 23.97 21.32
CA VAL A 217 -40.63 24.33 22.74
C VAL A 217 -41.11 25.78 22.89
N LYS A 218 -40.53 26.74 22.13
CA LYS A 218 -41.00 28.14 22.14
C LYS A 218 -42.45 28.26 21.66
N GLY A 219 -42.82 27.56 20.58
CA GLY A 219 -44.18 27.54 20.04
C GLY A 219 -45.20 26.97 21.02
N ALA A 220 -44.85 25.86 21.70
CA ALA A 220 -45.70 25.25 22.73
C ALA A 220 -45.89 26.18 23.94
N LYS A 221 -44.82 26.89 24.36
CA LYS A 221 -44.94 27.92 25.41
C LYS A 221 -45.89 29.04 24.99
N TRP A 222 -45.75 29.57 23.77
CA TRP A 222 -46.63 30.62 23.24
C TRP A 222 -48.09 30.22 23.14
N GLN A 223 -48.38 28.96 22.79
CA GLN A 223 -49.75 28.44 22.78
C GLN A 223 -50.34 28.36 24.19
N LYS A 224 -49.53 27.97 25.19
CA LYS A 224 -49.95 27.96 26.60
C LYS A 224 -50.19 29.36 27.17
N THR A 225 -49.45 30.38 26.73
CA THR A 225 -49.71 31.76 27.16
C THR A 225 -51.00 32.30 26.57
N LYS A 226 -51.28 32.04 25.28
CA LYS A 226 -52.52 32.51 24.61
C LYS A 226 -53.81 31.85 25.09
N THR A 227 -53.75 30.74 25.80
CA THR A 227 -54.94 30.04 26.34
C THR A 227 -55.24 30.39 27.80
N LYS A 228 -54.42 31.26 28.42
CA LYS A 228 -54.62 31.75 29.79
C LYS A 228 -55.17 33.18 29.86
N GLU A 229 -55.30 33.88 28.73
CA GLU A 229 -56.12 35.09 28.56
C GLU A 229 -57.53 34.68 28.13
#